data_AF-A0A2G9G961-F1
#
_entry.id   AF-A0A2G9G961-F1
#
_cell.length_a   1.000
_cell.length_b   1.000
_cell.length_c   1.000
_cell.angle_alpha   90.00
_cell.angle_beta   90.00
_cell.angle_gamma   90.00
#
_symmetry.space_group_name_H-M   'P 1'
#
loop_
_entity.id
_entity.type
_entity.pdbx_description
1 polymer ?
#
loop_
_entity_poly.entity_id
_entity_poly.type
_entity_poly.pdbx_seq_one_letter_code
_entity_poly.pdbx_strand_id
1 'polypeptide(L)'
;MKNSFYYFKSEIGRPMKELIEFPEYFTYSLESRIKPRYLRLQSKGIRCSLGWFLNCSDQRFEERLKGEYIEADSTGPLFSMGGKLELPGSDVVSEEEDDSDDEMLYRRTVSL
;
A
#
# COMPACT_ATOMS: atom_id res chain seq x y z
N MET A 1 -19.62 -29.51 -3.82
CA MET A 1 -18.52 -28.68 -4.36
C MET A 1 -18.83 -27.97 -5.67
N LYS A 2 -19.67 -28.49 -6.58
CA LYS A 2 -19.91 -27.85 -7.89
C LYS A 2 -20.47 -26.42 -7.83
N ASN A 3 -21.22 -26.06 -6.77
CA ASN A 3 -21.93 -24.78 -6.71
C ASN A 3 -21.00 -23.56 -6.63
N SER A 4 -19.87 -23.64 -5.93
CA SER A 4 -18.97 -22.47 -5.78
C SER A 4 -18.22 -22.16 -7.08
N PHE A 5 -17.81 -23.19 -7.84
CA PHE A 5 -17.21 -23.01 -9.15
C PHE A 5 -18.17 -22.33 -10.14
N TYR A 6 -19.42 -22.80 -10.21
CA TYR A 6 -20.41 -22.18 -11.09
C TYR A 6 -20.73 -20.74 -10.68
N TYR A 7 -20.82 -20.47 -9.37
CA TYR A 7 -20.97 -19.10 -8.89
C TYR A 7 -19.79 -18.22 -9.30
N PHE A 8 -18.55 -18.68 -9.15
CA PHE A 8 -17.39 -17.93 -9.60
C PHE A 8 -17.44 -17.63 -11.10
N LYS A 9 -17.77 -18.63 -11.92
CA LYS A 9 -17.80 -18.50 -13.37
C LYS A 9 -18.94 -17.60 -13.87
N SER A 10 -20.13 -17.72 -13.30
CA SER A 10 -21.34 -17.04 -13.78
C SER A 10 -21.56 -15.67 -13.13
N GLU A 11 -21.37 -15.57 -11.81
CA GLU A 11 -21.76 -14.39 -11.02
C GLU A 11 -20.56 -13.50 -10.73
N ILE A 12 -19.40 -14.09 -10.42
CA ILE A 12 -18.17 -13.31 -10.20
C ILE A 12 -17.56 -12.89 -11.54
N GLY A 13 -17.57 -13.76 -12.55
CA GLY A 13 -17.16 -13.43 -13.92
C GLY A 13 -15.68 -13.04 -14.06
N ARG A 14 -14.83 -13.46 -13.12
CA ARG A 14 -13.39 -13.13 -13.07
C ARG A 14 -12.54 -14.20 -13.78
N PRO A 15 -11.29 -13.88 -14.16
CA PRO A 15 -10.43 -14.86 -14.84
C PRO A 15 -10.14 -16.07 -13.93
N MET A 16 -10.16 -17.26 -14.54
CA MET A 16 -9.87 -18.53 -13.84
C MET A 16 -8.48 -18.56 -13.19
N LYS A 17 -7.55 -17.73 -13.67
CA LYS A 17 -6.20 -17.60 -13.10
C LYS A 17 -6.25 -17.29 -11.60
N GLU A 18 -7.24 -16.54 -11.13
CA GLU A 18 -7.38 -16.21 -9.71
C GLU A 18 -7.70 -17.43 -8.84
N LEU A 19 -8.42 -18.42 -9.37
CA LEU A 19 -8.68 -19.68 -8.63
C LEU A 19 -7.45 -20.58 -8.57
N ILE A 20 -6.54 -20.46 -9.55
CA ILE A 20 -5.25 -21.16 -9.54
C ILE A 20 -4.31 -20.49 -8.53
N GLU A 21 -4.28 -19.17 -8.50
CA GLU A 21 -3.49 -18.38 -7.54
C GLU A 21 -4.04 -18.50 -6.10
N PHE A 22 -5.35 -18.69 -5.94
CA PHE A 22 -6.01 -18.82 -4.65
C PHE A 22 -6.94 -20.05 -4.58
N PRO A 23 -6.37 -21.27 -4.51
CA PRO A 23 -7.16 -22.52 -4.49
C PRO A 23 -7.99 -22.69 -3.21
N GLU A 24 -7.61 -22.01 -2.12
CA GLU A 24 -8.36 -21.95 -0.86
C GLU A 24 -9.77 -21.40 -1.04
N TYR A 25 -10.09 -20.76 -2.17
CA TYR A 25 -11.46 -20.37 -2.50
C TYR A 25 -12.49 -21.49 -2.24
N PHE A 26 -12.14 -22.74 -2.58
CA PHE A 26 -13.04 -23.88 -2.44
C PHE A 26 -13.23 -24.37 -1.00
N THR A 27 -12.40 -23.92 -0.05
CA THR A 27 -12.55 -24.27 1.37
C THR A 27 -13.59 -23.38 2.07
N TYR A 28 -13.93 -22.23 1.48
CA TYR A 28 -14.94 -21.33 2.04
C TYR A 28 -16.36 -21.72 1.60
N SER A 29 -17.31 -21.45 2.50
CA SER A 29 -18.73 -21.67 2.25
C SER A 29 -19.29 -20.66 1.25
N LEU A 30 -20.01 -21.17 0.25
CA LEU A 30 -20.63 -20.33 -0.78
C LEU A 30 -21.68 -19.38 -0.19
N GLU A 31 -22.64 -19.93 0.55
CA GLU A 31 -23.80 -19.18 1.05
C GLU A 31 -23.46 -18.28 2.24
N SER A 32 -22.61 -18.73 3.18
CA SER A 32 -22.34 -17.95 4.39
C SER A 32 -21.15 -17.01 4.29
N ARG A 33 -20.21 -17.22 3.35
CA ARG A 33 -19.02 -16.36 3.24
C ARG A 33 -18.84 -15.72 1.86
N ILE A 34 -18.78 -16.51 0.80
CA ILE A 34 -18.41 -16.00 -0.53
C ILE A 34 -19.47 -15.04 -1.08
N LYS A 35 -20.73 -15.47 -1.17
CA LYS A 35 -21.86 -14.67 -1.67
C LYS A 35 -22.06 -13.35 -0.89
N PRO A 36 -22.24 -13.36 0.44
CA PRO A 36 -22.54 -12.13 1.17
C PRO A 36 -21.41 -11.11 1.08
N ARG A 37 -20.14 -11.54 1.12
CA ARG A 37 -18.99 -10.64 0.99
C ARG A 37 -18.85 -10.08 -0.43
N TYR A 38 -19.06 -10.91 -1.47
CA TYR A 38 -18.98 -10.45 -2.85
C TYR A 38 -20.07 -9.43 -3.20
N LEU A 39 -21.30 -9.62 -2.71
CA LEU A 39 -22.39 -8.65 -2.89
C LEU A 39 -22.08 -7.29 -2.24
N ARG A 40 -21.49 -7.29 -1.04
CA ARG A 40 -21.06 -6.05 -0.35
C ARG A 40 -19.94 -5.33 -1.10
N LEU A 41 -19.01 -6.08 -1.71
CA LEU A 41 -17.97 -5.50 -2.55
C LEU A 41 -18.55 -4.85 -3.80
N GLN A 42 -19.50 -5.52 -4.46
CA GLN A 42 -20.17 -4.98 -5.64
C GLN A 42 -20.95 -3.69 -5.33
N SER A 43 -21.68 -3.64 -4.21
CA SER A 43 -22.45 -2.45 -3.84
C SER A 43 -21.57 -1.23 -3.54
N LYS A 44 -20.32 -1.45 -3.15
CA LYS A 44 -19.30 -0.41 -2.94
C LYS A 44 -18.42 -0.15 -4.16
N GLY A 45 -18.53 -0.96 -5.22
CA GLY A 45 -17.68 -0.86 -6.41
C GLY A 45 -16.21 -1.20 -6.18
N ILE A 46 -15.89 -1.98 -5.13
CA ILE A 46 -14.51 -2.29 -4.75
C ILE A 46 -14.02 -3.52 -5.53
N ARG A 47 -12.88 -3.38 -6.23
CA ARG A 47 -12.18 -4.49 -6.88
C ARG A 47 -10.95 -4.88 -6.07
N CYS A 48 -10.91 -6.11 -5.58
CA CYS A 48 -9.84 -6.64 -4.73
C CYS A 48 -9.53 -8.11 -5.07
N SER A 49 -8.46 -8.70 -4.55
CA SER A 49 -8.14 -10.13 -4.76
C SER A 49 -9.06 -11.05 -3.93
N LEU A 50 -9.18 -12.33 -4.32
CA LEU A 50 -9.94 -13.32 -3.55
C LEU A 50 -9.46 -13.42 -2.09
N GLY A 51 -8.14 -13.45 -1.89
CA GLY A 51 -7.55 -13.50 -0.55
C GLY A 51 -7.91 -12.29 0.30
N TRP A 52 -7.97 -11.08 -0.29
CA TRP A 52 -8.26 -9.86 0.46
C TRP A 52 -9.60 -9.90 1.19
N PHE A 53 -10.65 -10.42 0.52
CA PHE A 53 -11.99 -10.48 1.12
C PHE A 53 -12.37 -11.84 1.71
N LEU A 54 -11.66 -12.93 1.40
CA LEU A 54 -11.97 -14.26 1.94
C LEU A 54 -11.06 -14.67 3.10
N ASN A 55 -9.78 -14.28 3.06
CA ASN A 55 -8.78 -14.64 4.06
C ASN A 55 -8.77 -13.66 5.25
N CYS A 56 -9.94 -13.42 5.83
CA CYS A 56 -10.08 -12.61 7.03
C CYS A 56 -11.34 -12.94 7.82
N SER A 57 -11.34 -12.57 9.11
CA SER A 57 -12.54 -12.63 9.95
C SER A 57 -13.63 -11.69 9.44
N ASP A 58 -14.87 -11.91 9.86
CA ASP A 58 -15.99 -11.03 9.48
C ASP A 58 -15.74 -9.60 9.97
N GLN A 59 -15.23 -9.43 11.19
CA GLN A 59 -14.85 -8.12 11.72
C GLN A 59 -13.84 -7.39 10.82
N ARG A 60 -12.75 -8.07 10.44
CA ARG A 60 -11.71 -7.48 9.59
C ARG A 60 -12.22 -7.12 8.20
N PHE A 61 -13.10 -7.94 7.65
CA PHE A 61 -13.75 -7.65 6.38
C PHE A 61 -14.61 -6.36 6.46
N GLU A 62 -15.35 -6.16 7.55
CA GLU A 62 -16.14 -4.95 7.75
C GLU A 62 -15.28 -3.69 7.96
N GLU A 63 -14.21 -3.79 8.75
CA GLU A 63 -13.24 -2.71 8.94
C GLU A 63 -12.64 -2.27 7.58
N ARG A 64 -12.26 -3.24 6.75
CA ARG A 64 -11.78 -3.03 5.38
C ARG A 64 -12.82 -2.35 4.48
N LEU A 65 -14.09 -2.77 4.54
CA LEU A 65 -15.16 -2.18 3.74
C LEU A 65 -15.48 -0.73 4.12
N LYS A 66 -15.28 -0.34 5.38
CA LYS A 66 -15.50 1.03 5.85
C LYS A 66 -14.41 2.00 5.41
N GLY A 67 -13.30 1.51 4.86
CA GLY A 67 -12.16 2.35 4.49
C GLY A 67 -11.36 2.83 5.71
N GLU A 68 -11.57 2.21 6.88
CA GLU A 68 -10.80 2.47 8.10
C GLU A 68 -9.40 1.81 8.06
N TYR A 69 -9.07 1.10 6.97
CA TYR A 69 -7.83 0.38 6.80
C TYR A 69 -7.18 0.68 5.44
N ILE A 70 -5.97 1.22 5.47
CA ILE A 70 -5.06 1.28 4.32
C ILE A 70 -4.17 0.05 4.42
N GLU A 71 -4.27 -0.89 3.47
CA GLU A 71 -3.31 -1.99 3.38
C GLU A 71 -1.93 -1.42 3.00
N ALA A 72 -0.86 -1.83 3.69
CA ALA A 72 0.51 -1.38 3.41
C ALA A 72 0.99 -1.72 1.98
N ASP A 73 0.35 -2.69 1.32
CA ASP A 73 0.72 -3.15 -0.03
C ASP A 73 -0.01 -2.41 -1.16
N SER A 74 -0.87 -1.46 -0.85
CA SER A 74 -1.23 -0.43 -1.82
C SER A 74 0.06 0.33 -2.13
N THR A 75 0.62 0.18 -3.34
CA THR A 75 1.69 1.05 -3.84
C THR A 75 1.30 2.48 -3.51
N GLY A 76 1.88 3.01 -2.42
CA GLY A 76 1.56 4.33 -1.92
C GLY A 76 1.93 5.36 -2.98
N PRO A 77 1.56 6.64 -2.79
CA PRO A 77 2.17 7.69 -3.60
C PRO A 77 3.68 7.50 -3.58
N LEU A 78 4.28 7.39 -4.77
CA LEU A 78 5.71 7.18 -4.93
C LEU A 78 6.42 8.44 -4.45
N PHE A 79 6.71 8.49 -3.15
CA PHE A 79 7.51 9.55 -2.58
C PHE A 79 8.95 9.30 -3.04
N SER A 80 9.46 10.18 -3.90
CA SER A 80 10.87 10.22 -4.24
C SER A 80 11.67 10.59 -3.00
N MET A 81 12.03 9.61 -2.18
CA MET A 81 12.89 9.82 -1.03
C MET A 81 14.28 10.24 -1.53
N GLY A 82 14.72 11.46 -1.21
CA GLY A 82 16.05 11.96 -1.57
C GLY A 82 16.14 12.88 -2.80
N GLY A 83 15.04 13.51 -3.24
CA GLY A 83 15.09 14.59 -4.23
C GLY A 83 15.55 15.93 -3.64
N LYS A 84 16.20 16.78 -4.46
CA LYS A 84 16.60 18.15 -4.08
C LYS A 84 15.34 18.99 -3.82
N LEU A 85 15.17 19.46 -2.59
CA LEU A 85 14.11 20.38 -2.20
C LEU A 85 14.45 21.77 -2.78
N GLU A 86 13.81 22.16 -3.87
CA GLU A 86 13.97 23.49 -4.46
C GLU A 86 13.14 24.49 -3.63
N LEU A 87 13.82 25.32 -2.84
CA LEU A 87 13.20 26.42 -2.11
C LEU A 87 13.10 27.64 -3.03
N PRO A 88 11.95 28.36 -3.09
CA PRO A 88 11.85 29.61 -3.83
C PRO A 88 12.80 30.64 -3.20
N GLY A 89 13.68 31.19 -4.04
CA GLY A 89 14.89 31.91 -3.66
C GLY A 89 14.69 33.10 -2.73
N SER A 90 15.56 33.18 -1.72
CA SER A 90 15.89 34.43 -1.05
C SER A 90 17.18 34.97 -1.66
N ASP A 91 17.10 36.09 -2.38
CA ASP A 91 18.27 36.89 -2.76
C ASP A 91 18.99 37.34 -1.49
N VAL A 92 20.06 36.63 -1.12
CA VAL A 92 20.96 37.08 -0.04
C VAL A 92 21.86 38.16 -0.64
N VAL A 93 21.50 39.42 -0.38
CA VAL A 93 22.37 40.56 -0.63
C VAL A 93 23.64 40.34 0.20
N SER A 94 24.78 40.17 -0.48
CA SER A 94 26.08 40.11 0.19
C SER A 94 26.45 41.53 0.59
N GLU A 95 26.54 41.77 1.90
CA GLU A 95 27.16 42.95 2.48
C GLU A 95 28.55 42.53 3.00
N GLU A 96 29.58 43.12 2.41
CA GLU A 96 30.98 42.89 2.73
C GLU A 96 31.39 43.67 3.99
N GLU A 97 31.73 42.96 5.08
CA GLU A 97 32.37 43.56 6.26
C GLU A 97 33.52 42.67 6.81
N ASP A 98 34.73 43.21 6.60
CA ASP A 98 35.94 43.32 7.44
C ASP A 98 36.56 42.12 8.22
N ASP A 99 37.90 42.06 8.11
CA ASP A 99 38.87 41.08 8.62
C ASP A 99 39.00 41.01 10.17
N SER A 100 39.39 39.83 10.72
CA SER A 100 40.10 39.54 12.02
C SER A 100 39.48 38.33 12.77
N ASP A 101 40.15 37.34 13.40
CA ASP A 101 41.56 36.91 13.56
C ASP A 101 41.58 35.43 14.04
N ASP A 102 42.67 34.73 13.74
CA ASP A 102 43.26 33.52 14.37
C ASP A 102 42.40 32.30 14.79
N GLU A 103 42.47 31.22 13.99
CA GLU A 103 42.21 29.84 14.47
C GLU A 103 43.40 28.91 14.18
N MET A 104 44.22 28.61 15.20
CA MET A 104 45.33 27.66 15.10
C MET A 104 44.83 26.21 15.00
N LEU A 105 44.77 25.67 13.78
CA LEU A 105 44.51 24.25 13.53
C LEU A 105 45.73 23.40 13.91
N TYR A 106 45.69 22.77 15.09
CA TYR A 106 46.63 21.71 15.43
C TYR A 106 46.45 20.52 14.50
N ARG A 107 47.26 20.46 13.42
CA ARG A 107 47.45 19.25 12.64
C ARG A 107 48.11 18.19 13.53
N ARG A 108 47.31 17.26 14.04
CA ARG A 108 47.80 16.01 14.61
C ARG A 108 48.07 15.05 13.45
N THR A 109 49.30 15.02 12.95
CA THR A 109 49.73 13.98 12.02
C THR A 109 49.84 12.66 12.77
N VAL A 110 49.12 11.63 12.32
CA VAL A 110 49.29 10.26 12.80
C VAL A 110 50.30 9.59 11.89
N SER A 111 51.44 9.18 12.44
CA SER A 111 52.40 8.33 11.71
C SER A 111 52.04 6.87 11.96
N LEU A 112 52.09 6.07 10.89
CA LEU A 112 51.82 4.62 10.87
C LEU A 112 52.87 3.82 11.66
#